data_AF-A0A0Q5C638-F1
#
_entry.id   AF-A0A0Q5C638-F1
#
_cell.length_a   1.000
_cell.length_b   1.000
_cell.length_c   1.000
_cell.angle_alpha   90.00
_cell.angle_beta   90.00
_cell.angle_gamma   90.00
#
_symmetry.space_group_name_H-M   'P 1'
#
loop_
_entity.id
_entity.type
_entity.pdbx_description
1 polymer ?
#
loop_
_entity_poly.entity_id
_entity_poly.type
_entity_poly.pdbx_seq_one_letter_code
_entity_poly.pdbx_strand_id
1 'polypeptide(L)'
;MGTLSPDRPRLDPKTPIYGPLIWLIVLLPVVVWPLSLSYRPTIRVIEVGPSGVPSVDPASIYTPQYIAVLAAGFVLYGISVVLAWGDYRHLTRVGVVRPFHWAWSFLSSPVYVIGRSVIVHRVAPGRGLWPVWVFIIVEAGGLVLGAINAASYAQQLSDVFRPGS
;
A
#
# COMPACT_ATOMS: atom_id res chain seq x y z
N MET A 1 18.87 -21.00 39.62
CA MET A 1 18.29 -19.72 39.16
C MET A 1 18.54 -19.65 37.65
N GLY A 2 17.57 -20.08 36.83
CA GLY A 2 17.74 -20.17 35.38
C GLY A 2 17.52 -18.81 34.73
N THR A 3 18.52 -18.31 34.02
CA THR A 3 18.41 -17.10 33.20
C THR A 3 17.45 -17.40 32.06
N LEU A 4 16.23 -16.86 32.10
CA LEU A 4 15.33 -16.84 30.95
C LEU A 4 16.01 -15.98 29.88
N SER A 5 16.68 -16.61 28.90
CA SER A 5 17.14 -15.86 27.73
C SER A 5 15.92 -15.16 27.13
N PRO A 6 15.93 -13.82 26.95
CA PRO A 6 14.82 -13.08 26.35
C PRO A 6 14.65 -13.37 24.85
N ASP A 7 15.43 -14.33 24.33
CA ASP A 7 15.51 -14.64 22.93
C ASP A 7 14.43 -15.64 22.53
N ARG A 8 13.76 -15.35 21.42
CA ARG A 8 12.68 -16.21 20.93
C ARG A 8 13.27 -17.55 20.50
N PRO A 9 12.56 -18.68 20.72
CA PRO A 9 13.01 -19.98 20.21
C PRO A 9 13.23 -19.91 18.70
N ARG A 10 14.35 -20.46 18.24
CA ARG A 10 14.64 -20.60 16.80
C ARG A 10 13.69 -21.62 16.18
N LEU A 11 13.23 -21.34 14.97
CA LEU A 11 12.38 -22.23 14.20
C LEU A 11 13.21 -23.27 13.44
N ASP A 12 12.61 -24.44 13.19
CA ASP A 12 13.18 -25.45 12.30
C ASP A 12 13.39 -24.84 10.89
N PRO A 13 14.55 -25.02 10.24
CA PRO A 13 14.79 -24.61 8.86
C PRO A 13 13.77 -25.13 7.83
N LYS A 14 12.97 -26.14 8.12
CA LYS A 14 11.91 -26.63 7.22
C LYS A 14 10.55 -25.95 7.44
N THR A 15 10.43 -25.12 8.48
CA THR A 15 9.17 -24.44 8.82
C THR A 15 8.74 -23.49 7.70
N PRO A 16 7.50 -23.62 7.16
CA PRO A 16 7.00 -22.77 6.09
C PRO A 16 6.58 -21.39 6.63
N ILE A 17 7.55 -20.48 6.70
CA ILE A 17 7.37 -19.10 7.18
C ILE A 17 6.77 -18.15 6.13
N TYR A 18 6.75 -18.55 4.85
CA TYR A 18 6.19 -17.77 3.75
C TYR A 18 4.83 -18.35 3.35
N GLY A 19 3.77 -17.89 4.01
CA GLY A 19 2.41 -18.20 3.58
C GLY A 19 2.02 -17.42 2.31
N PRO A 20 0.99 -17.86 1.56
CA PRO A 20 0.47 -17.10 0.43
C PRO A 20 -0.09 -15.74 0.86
N LEU A 21 -0.58 -15.61 2.10
CA LEU A 21 -1.21 -14.40 2.62
C LEU A 21 -0.26 -13.20 2.66
N ILE A 22 0.99 -13.38 3.09
CA ILE A 22 1.95 -12.27 3.05
C ILE A 22 2.19 -11.80 1.61
N TRP A 23 2.29 -12.73 0.65
CA TRP A 23 2.53 -12.37 -0.74
C TRP A 23 1.34 -11.61 -1.33
N LEU A 24 0.12 -11.98 -0.95
CA LEU A 24 -1.08 -11.21 -1.31
C LEU A 24 -1.04 -9.79 -0.72
N ILE A 25 -0.60 -9.61 0.53
CA ILE A 25 -0.44 -8.26 1.13
C ILE A 25 0.61 -7.44 0.37
N VAL A 26 1.75 -8.06 0.06
CA VAL A 26 2.88 -7.38 -0.60
C VAL A 26 2.56 -6.99 -2.04
N LEU A 27 1.78 -7.81 -2.75
CA LEU A 27 1.40 -7.56 -4.14
C LEU A 27 0.10 -6.77 -4.26
N LEU A 28 -0.63 -6.56 -3.16
CA LEU A 28 -1.88 -5.82 -3.15
C LEU A 28 -1.80 -4.43 -3.82
N PRO A 29 -0.73 -3.63 -3.63
CA PRO A 29 -0.62 -2.33 -4.27
C PRO A 29 -0.57 -2.40 -5.81
N VAL A 30 -0.12 -3.53 -6.38
CA VAL A 30 -0.05 -3.72 -7.84
C VAL A 30 -1.46 -3.73 -8.45
N VAL A 31 -2.47 -4.19 -7.70
CA VAL A 31 -3.88 -4.15 -8.13
C VAL A 31 -4.37 -2.72 -8.36
N VAL A 32 -3.77 -1.74 -7.68
CA VAL A 32 -4.11 -0.31 -7.83
C VAL A 32 -3.52 0.27 -9.11
N TRP A 33 -2.44 -0.31 -9.66
CA TRP A 33 -1.73 0.31 -10.79
C TRP A 33 -2.58 0.46 -12.06
N PRO A 34 -3.34 -0.56 -12.52
CA PRO A 34 -4.22 -0.40 -13.68
C PRO A 34 -5.28 0.68 -13.44
N LEU A 35 -5.79 0.78 -12.20
CA LEU A 35 -6.78 1.77 -11.83
C LEU A 35 -6.20 3.18 -11.92
N SER A 36 -5.00 3.40 -11.38
CA SER A 36 -4.27 4.67 -11.48
C SER A 36 -3.96 5.06 -12.92
N LEU A 37 -3.59 4.09 -13.78
CA LEU A 37 -3.30 4.32 -15.19
C LEU A 37 -4.57 4.61 -16.01
N SER A 38 -5.71 4.03 -15.61
CA SER A 38 -7.01 4.27 -16.26
C SER A 38 -7.63 5.62 -15.88
N TYR A 39 -7.18 6.23 -14.78
CA TYR A 39 -7.71 7.51 -14.33
C TYR A 39 -7.15 8.65 -15.19
N ARG A 40 -8.05 9.32 -15.92
CA ARG A 40 -7.75 10.42 -16.84
C ARG A 40 -8.71 11.60 -16.60
N PRO A 41 -8.62 12.27 -15.43
CA PRO A 41 -9.40 13.47 -15.18
C PRO A 41 -9.06 14.54 -16.21
N THR A 42 -10.07 15.32 -16.60
CA THR A 42 -9.93 16.52 -17.42
C THR A 42 -10.30 17.72 -16.56
N ILE A 43 -9.31 18.54 -16.26
CA ILE A 43 -9.52 19.72 -15.40
C ILE A 43 -10.29 20.76 -16.22
N ARG A 44 -11.47 21.15 -15.72
CA ARG A 44 -12.32 22.16 -16.35
C ARG A 44 -12.30 23.44 -15.54
N VAL A 45 -12.25 24.57 -16.24
CA VAL A 45 -12.39 25.90 -15.63
C VAL A 45 -13.78 26.43 -15.94
N ILE A 46 -14.44 26.96 -14.92
CA ILE A 46 -15.73 27.65 -14.99
C ILE A 46 -15.57 29.06 -14.44
N GLU A 47 -16.33 30.00 -15.00
CA GLU A 47 -16.43 31.35 -14.48
C GLU A 47 -17.45 31.38 -13.35
N VAL A 48 -17.07 31.96 -12.20
CA VAL A 48 -17.94 32.04 -11.02
C VAL A 48 -18.15 33.48 -10.61
N GLY A 49 -19.43 33.82 -10.38
CA GLY A 49 -19.87 35.13 -9.91
C GLY A 49 -19.99 36.20 -11.01
N PRO A 50 -20.52 37.39 -10.67
CA PRO A 50 -20.81 38.45 -11.64
C PRO A 50 -19.57 39.03 -12.34
N SER A 51 -18.40 38.89 -11.73
CA SER A 51 -17.12 39.37 -12.23
C SER A 51 -16.36 38.34 -13.09
N GLY A 52 -16.95 37.16 -13.35
CA GLY A 52 -16.37 36.15 -14.24
C GLY A 52 -15.02 35.60 -13.78
N VAL A 53 -14.84 35.36 -12.48
CA VAL A 53 -13.54 34.89 -11.96
C VAL A 53 -13.34 33.43 -12.41
N PRO A 54 -12.25 33.11 -13.13
CA PRO A 54 -11.96 31.74 -13.52
C PRO A 54 -11.65 30.90 -12.27
N SER A 55 -12.34 29.77 -12.14
CA SER A 55 -12.19 28.83 -11.03
C SER A 55 -12.28 27.39 -11.53
N VAL A 56 -11.65 26.46 -10.84
CA VAL A 56 -11.70 25.04 -11.22
C VAL A 56 -13.07 24.47 -10.84
N ASP A 57 -13.72 23.80 -11.80
CA ASP A 57 -14.98 23.11 -11.58
C ASP A 57 -14.78 21.93 -10.62
N PRO A 58 -15.39 21.93 -9.42
CA PRO A 58 -15.27 20.82 -8.49
C PRO A 58 -15.75 19.49 -9.07
N ALA A 59 -16.74 19.50 -9.97
CA ALA A 59 -17.27 18.29 -10.61
C ALA A 59 -16.25 17.63 -11.57
N SER A 60 -15.27 18.41 -12.06
CA SER A 60 -14.17 17.91 -12.88
C SER A 60 -13.10 17.17 -12.06
N ILE A 61 -13.03 17.43 -10.75
CA ILE A 61 -12.10 16.78 -9.81
C ILE A 61 -12.77 15.57 -9.16
N TYR A 62 -13.96 15.75 -8.59
CA TYR A 62 -14.67 14.72 -7.80
C TYR A 62 -15.60 13.88 -8.67
N THR A 63 -15.04 13.25 -9.70
CA THR A 63 -15.80 12.43 -10.66
C THR A 63 -16.31 11.12 -10.04
N PRO A 64 -17.33 10.46 -10.61
CA PRO A 64 -17.72 9.10 -10.19
C PRO A 64 -16.56 8.11 -10.22
N GLN A 65 -15.65 8.25 -11.19
CA GLN A 65 -14.43 7.44 -11.25
C GLN A 65 -13.49 7.70 -10.07
N TYR A 66 -13.32 8.97 -9.65
CA TYR A 66 -12.56 9.31 -8.45
C TYR A 66 -13.12 8.62 -7.20
N ILE A 67 -14.44 8.67 -7.03
CA ILE A 67 -15.12 8.00 -5.90
C ILE A 67 -14.95 6.48 -5.98
N ALA A 68 -15.04 5.88 -7.17
CA ALA A 68 -14.79 4.47 -7.36
C ALA A 68 -13.34 4.07 -7.01
N VAL A 69 -12.36 4.90 -7.38
CA VAL A 69 -10.95 4.70 -7.00
C VAL A 69 -10.76 4.79 -5.49
N LEU A 70 -11.36 5.79 -4.86
CA LEU A 70 -11.30 5.95 -3.41
C LEU A 70 -11.93 4.76 -2.68
N ALA A 71 -13.12 4.32 -3.13
CA ALA A 71 -13.80 3.15 -2.58
C ALA A 71 -12.96 1.86 -2.75
N ALA A 72 -12.36 1.66 -3.93
CA ALA A 72 -11.44 0.55 -4.16
C ALA A 72 -10.24 0.59 -3.20
N GLY A 73 -9.69 1.77 -2.92
CA GLY A 73 -8.64 1.96 -1.92
C GLY A 73 -9.05 1.50 -0.51
N PHE A 74 -10.25 1.88 -0.06
CA PHE A 74 -10.81 1.41 1.22
C PHE A 74 -11.04 -0.10 1.26
N VAL A 75 -11.53 -0.68 0.17
CA VAL A 75 -11.72 -2.14 0.05
C VAL A 75 -10.39 -2.87 0.15
N LEU A 76 -9.37 -2.43 -0.59
CA LEU A 76 -8.03 -3.01 -0.55
C LEU A 76 -7.38 -2.84 0.84
N TYR A 77 -7.60 -1.69 1.50
CA TYR A 77 -7.18 -1.50 2.89
C TYR A 77 -7.82 -2.55 3.81
N GLY A 78 -9.14 -2.75 3.76
CA GLY A 78 -9.83 -3.77 4.55
C GLY A 78 -9.33 -5.19 4.25
N ILE A 79 -9.12 -5.52 2.98
CA ILE A 79 -8.54 -6.81 2.56
C ILE A 79 -7.15 -6.99 3.18
N SER A 80 -6.30 -5.96 3.18
CA SER A 80 -4.96 -6.04 3.75
C SER A 80 -4.98 -6.40 5.25
N VAL A 81 -5.94 -5.86 5.99
CA VAL A 81 -6.13 -6.13 7.42
C VAL A 81 -6.56 -7.58 7.66
N VAL A 82 -7.53 -8.08 6.86
CA VAL A 82 -7.99 -9.48 6.95
C VAL A 82 -6.87 -10.46 6.60
N LEU A 83 -6.09 -10.15 5.55
CA LEU A 83 -4.92 -10.95 5.18
C LEU A 83 -3.86 -10.95 6.28
N ALA A 84 -3.58 -9.80 6.90
CA ALA A 84 -2.63 -9.68 8.00
C ALA A 84 -3.07 -10.49 9.22
N TRP A 85 -4.36 -10.51 9.54
CA TRP A 85 -4.91 -11.38 10.58
C TRP A 85 -4.72 -12.86 10.27
N GLY A 86 -4.93 -13.27 9.02
CA GLY A 86 -4.70 -14.65 8.58
C GLY A 86 -3.23 -15.04 8.65
N ASP A 87 -2.32 -14.17 8.18
CA ASP A 87 -0.87 -14.37 8.24
C ASP A 87 -0.38 -14.45 9.70
N TYR A 88 -0.89 -13.59 10.59
CA TYR A 88 -0.63 -13.66 12.02
C TYR A 88 -1.02 -15.03 12.61
N ARG A 89 -2.20 -15.55 12.26
CA ARG A 89 -2.64 -16.90 12.69
C ARG A 89 -1.82 -18.03 12.07
N HIS A 90 -1.34 -17.86 10.85
CA HIS A 90 -0.42 -18.83 10.23
C HIS A 90 0.90 -18.87 11.01
N LEU A 91 1.50 -17.72 11.32
CA LEU A 91 2.74 -17.62 12.06
C LEU A 91 2.64 -18.24 13.47
N THR A 92 1.52 -18.02 14.18
CA THR A 92 1.32 -18.67 15.49
C THR A 92 1.21 -20.19 15.37
N ARG A 93 0.53 -20.71 14.33
CA ARG A 93 0.40 -22.16 14.11
C ARG A 93 1.72 -22.85 13.78
N VAL A 94 2.61 -22.17 13.04
CA VAL A 94 3.93 -22.72 12.70
C VAL A 94 4.98 -22.52 13.80
N GLY A 95 4.57 -22.07 14.99
CA GLY A 95 5.41 -22.01 16.18
C GLY A 95 6.13 -20.68 16.42
N VAL A 96 5.78 -19.61 15.69
CA VAL A 96 6.37 -18.28 15.97
C VAL A 96 5.82 -17.75 17.29
N VAL A 97 6.68 -17.67 18.31
CA VAL A 97 6.32 -17.16 19.63
C VAL A 97 6.18 -15.63 19.59
N ARG A 98 4.99 -15.13 19.96
CA ARG A 98 4.64 -13.70 19.97
C ARG A 98 4.97 -13.00 18.64
N PRO A 99 4.27 -13.35 17.54
CA PRO A 99 4.45 -12.71 16.25
C PRO A 99 3.97 -11.24 16.29
N PHE A 100 4.32 -10.48 15.27
CA PHE A 100 3.93 -9.07 15.17
C PHE A 100 2.41 -8.96 15.06
N HIS A 101 1.78 -8.12 15.88
CA HIS A 101 0.33 -8.09 15.97
C HIS A 101 -0.30 -7.57 14.67
N TRP A 102 -1.29 -8.29 14.13
CA TRP A 102 -1.93 -7.94 12.85
C TRP A 102 -2.57 -6.55 12.86
N ALA A 103 -3.05 -6.06 14.01
CA ALA A 103 -3.71 -4.76 14.12
C ALA A 103 -2.81 -3.57 13.73
N TRP A 104 -1.49 -3.75 13.67
CA TRP A 104 -0.59 -2.74 13.13
C TRP A 104 -0.83 -2.44 11.63
N SER A 105 -1.52 -3.33 10.92
CA SER A 105 -2.01 -3.07 9.55
C SER A 105 -3.03 -1.93 9.48
N PHE A 106 -3.74 -1.61 10.58
CA PHE A 106 -4.62 -0.45 10.62
C PHE A 106 -3.85 0.87 10.48
N LEU A 107 -2.62 0.93 11.00
CA LEU A 107 -1.76 2.09 10.82
C LEU A 107 -1.29 2.18 9.36
N SER A 108 -0.70 1.10 8.87
CA SER A 108 -0.45 0.90 7.45
C SER A 108 0.01 -0.55 7.16
N SER A 109 -0.25 -1.04 5.95
CA SER A 109 0.30 -2.32 5.47
C SER A 109 1.84 -2.41 5.57
N PRO A 110 2.63 -1.37 5.19
CA PRO A 110 4.08 -1.36 5.39
C PRO A 110 4.53 -1.69 6.81
N VAL A 111 3.88 -1.12 7.83
CA VAL A 111 4.24 -1.35 9.24
C VAL A 111 4.11 -2.82 9.60
N TYR A 112 3.03 -3.47 9.16
CA TYR A 112 2.83 -4.90 9.35
C TYR A 112 3.91 -5.73 8.62
N VAL A 113 4.13 -5.49 7.33
CA VAL A 113 5.08 -6.24 6.49
C VAL A 113 6.49 -6.15 7.07
N ILE A 114 6.93 -4.96 7.50
CA ILE A 114 8.25 -4.75 8.11
C ILE A 114 8.32 -5.45 9.46
N GLY A 115 7.38 -5.16 10.37
CA GLY A 115 7.39 -5.68 11.74
C GLY A 115 7.39 -7.20 11.80
N ARG A 116 6.52 -7.85 11.01
CA ARG A 116 6.44 -9.31 10.94
C ARG A 116 7.69 -9.94 10.33
N SER A 117 8.29 -9.30 9.31
CA SER A 117 9.52 -9.80 8.68
C SER A 117 10.73 -9.71 9.60
N VAL A 118 10.85 -8.64 10.40
CA VAL A 118 11.91 -8.49 11.40
C VAL A 118 11.79 -9.58 12.48
N ILE A 119 10.57 -9.84 12.97
CA ILE A 119 10.35 -10.91 13.97
C ILE A 119 10.71 -12.27 13.40
N VAL A 120 10.24 -12.59 12.18
CA VAL A 120 10.55 -13.86 11.51
C VAL A 120 12.05 -14.01 11.26
N HIS A 121 12.74 -12.94 10.84
CA HIS A 121 14.19 -12.98 10.62
C HIS A 121 14.98 -13.30 11.89
N ARG A 122 14.52 -12.82 13.05
CA ARG A 122 15.16 -13.13 14.35
C ARG A 122 15.02 -14.60 14.74
N VAL A 123 13.86 -15.21 14.49
CA VAL A 123 13.61 -16.62 14.84
C VAL A 123 14.03 -17.60 13.75
N ALA A 124 14.27 -17.11 12.54
CA ALA A 124 14.62 -17.90 11.36
C ALA A 124 15.81 -17.23 10.65
N PRO A 125 17.05 -17.45 11.13
CA PRO A 125 18.24 -16.80 10.60
C PRO A 125 18.41 -17.01 9.09
N GLY A 126 18.78 -15.95 8.37
CA GLY A 126 18.98 -15.97 6.92
C GLY A 126 17.71 -15.99 6.07
N ARG A 127 16.53 -15.93 6.70
CA ARG A 127 15.22 -15.90 6.01
C ARG A 127 14.29 -14.87 6.69
N GLY A 128 13.06 -14.73 6.23
CA GLY A 128 12.07 -13.78 6.76
C GLY A 128 12.00 -12.41 6.06
N LEU A 129 13.10 -11.90 5.48
CA LEU A 129 13.14 -10.54 4.90
C LEU A 129 12.67 -10.43 3.44
N TRP A 130 12.54 -11.53 2.71
CA TRP A 130 12.13 -11.52 1.30
C TRP A 130 10.89 -10.66 1.01
N PRO A 131 9.80 -10.72 1.80
CA PRO A 131 8.62 -9.91 1.52
C PRO A 131 8.85 -8.40 1.71
N VAL A 132 9.82 -7.97 2.51
CA VAL A 132 10.20 -6.54 2.61
C VAL A 132 10.85 -6.09 1.31
N TRP A 133 11.78 -6.87 0.76
CA TRP A 133 12.45 -6.53 -0.51
C TRP A 133 11.47 -6.43 -1.67
N VAL A 134 10.57 -7.40 -1.79
CA VAL A 134 9.54 -7.36 -2.85
C VAL A 134 8.58 -6.20 -2.63
N PHE A 135 8.20 -5.92 -1.38
CA PHE A 135 7.37 -4.77 -1.07
C PHE A 135 8.03 -3.45 -1.44
N ILE A 136 9.34 -3.28 -1.17
CA ILE A 136 10.10 -2.10 -1.59
C ILE A 136 10.05 -1.93 -3.13
N ILE A 137 10.23 -3.02 -3.88
CA ILE A 137 10.18 -2.98 -5.35
C ILE A 137 8.78 -2.54 -5.83
N VAL A 138 7.73 -3.10 -5.23
CA VAL A 138 6.34 -2.73 -5.54
C VAL A 138 6.08 -1.26 -5.23
N GLU A 139 6.43 -0.79 -4.04
CA GLU A 139 6.22 0.62 -3.65
C GLU A 139 7.03 1.57 -4.53
N ALA A 140 8.28 1.22 -4.87
CA ALA A 140 9.10 2.01 -5.79
C ALA A 140 8.46 2.11 -7.19
N GLY A 141 7.92 1.01 -7.72
CA GLY A 141 7.17 1.03 -8.98
C GLY A 141 5.91 1.90 -8.89
N GLY A 142 5.16 1.80 -7.80
CA GLY A 142 4.00 2.65 -7.53
C GLY A 142 4.34 4.13 -7.49
N LEU A 143 5.45 4.50 -6.85
CA LEU A 143 5.94 5.88 -6.79
C LEU A 143 6.28 6.43 -8.19
N VAL A 144 6.92 5.63 -9.05
CA VAL A 144 7.22 6.03 -10.43
C VAL A 144 5.93 6.30 -11.21
N LEU A 145 4.95 5.41 -11.11
CA LEU A 145 3.64 5.59 -11.76
C LEU A 145 2.90 6.83 -11.23
N GLY A 146 2.98 7.06 -9.92
CA GLY A 146 2.43 8.26 -9.28
C GLY A 146 3.08 9.53 -9.82
N ALA A 147 4.40 9.57 -9.95
CA ALA A 147 5.13 10.70 -10.49
C ALA A 147 4.76 11.00 -11.95
N ILE A 148 4.59 9.97 -12.79
CA ILE A 148 4.16 10.12 -14.19
C ILE A 148 2.76 10.76 -14.25
N ASN A 149 1.80 10.28 -13.43
CA ASN A 149 0.46 10.87 -13.39
C ASN A 149 0.47 12.29 -12.81
N ALA A 150 1.28 12.58 -11.80
CA ALA A 150 1.40 13.92 -11.26
C ALA A 150 1.92 14.91 -12.31
N ALA A 151 2.90 14.49 -13.12
CA ALA A 151 3.43 15.28 -14.22
C ALA A 151 2.37 15.56 -15.29
N SER A 152 1.55 14.56 -15.66
CA SER A 152 0.49 14.75 -16.66
C SER A 152 -0.60 15.72 -16.17
N TYR A 153 -0.94 15.70 -14.88
CA TYR A 153 -1.87 16.68 -14.31
C TYR A 153 -1.29 18.10 -14.25
N ALA A 154 0.00 18.22 -13.90
CA ALA A 154 0.67 19.51 -13.89
C ALA A 154 0.70 20.15 -15.29
N GLN A 155 0.91 19.34 -16.33
CA GLN A 155 0.83 19.77 -17.73
C GLN A 155 -0.57 20.26 -18.11
N GLN A 156 -1.62 19.49 -17.79
CA GLN A 156 -3.00 19.93 -18.05
C GLN A 156 -3.32 21.27 -17.38
N LEU A 157 -2.89 21.47 -16.13
CA LEU A 157 -3.07 22.74 -15.43
C LEU A 157 -2.30 23.87 -16.13
N SER A 158 -1.05 23.63 -16.55
CA SER A 158 -0.28 24.68 -17.23
C SER A 158 -0.90 25.11 -18.55
N ASP A 159 -1.49 24.18 -19.30
CA ASP A 159 -2.11 24.45 -20.60
C ASP A 159 -3.41 25.26 -20.43
N VAL A 160 -4.17 24.96 -19.38
CA VAL A 160 -5.37 25.71 -19.01
C VAL A 160 -5.05 27.19 -18.68
N PHE A 161 -3.93 27.45 -18.00
CA PHE A 161 -3.52 28.82 -17.63
C PHE A 161 -2.65 29.51 -18.69
N ARG A 162 -2.16 28.81 -19.71
CA ARG A 162 -1.46 29.36 -20.88
C ARG A 162 -2.25 29.07 -22.17
N PRO A 163 -3.32 29.82 -22.46
CA PRO A 163 -4.03 29.65 -23.72
C PRO A 163 -3.14 30.14 -24.87
N GLY A 164 -2.60 29.25 -25.73
CA GLY A 164 -1.94 29.67 -26.99
C GLY A 164 -0.75 28.86 -27.53
N SER A 165 -0.52 27.60 -27.15
CA SER A 165 0.41 26.70 -27.87
C SER A 165 -0.30 25.59 -28.61
#